data_AF-A0A699UCF8-F1
#
_entry.id   AF-A0A699UCF8-F1
#
_cell.length_a   1.000
_cell.length_b   1.000
_cell.length_c   1.000
_cell.angle_alpha   90.00
_cell.angle_beta   90.00
_cell.angle_gamma   90.00
#
_symmetry.space_group_name_H-M   'P 1'
#
loop_
_entity.id
_entity.type
_entity.pdbx_description
1 polymer ?
#
loop_
_entity_poly.entity_id
_entity_poly.type
_entity_poly.pdbx_seq_one_letter_code
_entity_poly.pdbx_strand_id
1 'polypeptide(L)'
;RNLTKIYKGKGSVIVEEEASTWMTPIYEYFTEETLPEEKEKARAIWRKSRRYTIINGILYKKSYLESWLRCVGPLQANYVLREIHDGSCIMHAGPRFVVAKALRTGYYWPTMHAEARNMI
;
A
#
# COMPACT_ATOMS: atom_id res chain seq x y z
N ARG A 1 21.47 17.43 3.42
CA ARG A 1 21.46 17.05 1.99
C ARG A 1 21.78 15.56 1.93
N ASN A 2 20.76 14.70 2.07
CA ASN A 2 20.98 13.25 2.05
C ASN A 2 20.39 12.71 0.76
N LEU A 3 21.27 12.16 -0.05
CA LEU A 3 21.06 11.76 -1.43
C LEU A 3 20.34 10.40 -1.45
N THR A 4 19.09 10.40 -1.91
CA THR A 4 18.33 9.20 -2.26
C THR A 4 18.97 8.54 -3.50
N LYS A 5 19.45 7.30 -3.35
CA LYS A 5 19.90 6.50 -4.50
C LYS A 5 18.68 5.93 -5.22
N ILE A 6 18.35 6.50 -6.37
CA ILE A 6 17.30 6.01 -7.27
C ILE A 6 17.92 4.90 -8.13
N TYR A 7 17.59 3.64 -7.88
CA TYR A 7 17.94 2.56 -8.80
C TYR A 7 16.80 2.34 -9.80
N LYS A 8 17.11 2.52 -11.09
CA LYS A 8 16.19 2.29 -12.19
C LYS A 8 16.22 0.80 -12.57
N GLY A 9 15.54 -0.03 -11.78
CA GLY A 9 15.24 -1.42 -12.13
C GLY A 9 13.86 -1.53 -12.80
N LYS A 10 13.77 -2.28 -13.91
CA LYS A 10 12.53 -2.47 -14.71
C LYS A 10 11.27 -2.59 -13.83
N GLY A 11 10.41 -1.56 -13.88
CA GLY A 11 8.99 -1.65 -13.55
C GLY A 11 8.56 -1.55 -12.08
N SER A 12 9.46 -1.31 -11.12
CA SER A 12 9.04 -1.05 -9.73
C SER A 12 10.06 -0.20 -9.00
N VAL A 13 9.68 1.03 -8.64
CA VAL A 13 10.46 1.85 -7.70
C VAL A 13 10.36 1.18 -6.33
N ILE A 14 11.47 0.64 -5.83
CA ILE A 14 11.57 0.17 -4.45
C ILE A 14 12.09 1.37 -3.64
N VAL A 15 11.18 2.09 -3.00
CA VAL A 15 11.56 3.05 -1.96
C VAL A 15 11.75 2.24 -0.68
N GLU A 16 12.99 2.16 -0.19
CA GLU A 16 13.27 1.61 1.14
C GLU A 16 12.72 2.56 2.21
N GLU A 17 11.90 2.01 3.10
CA GLU A 17 11.30 2.71 4.22
C GLU A 17 11.81 2.02 5.49
N GLU A 18 12.68 2.71 6.25
CA GLU A 18 13.41 2.15 7.39
C GLU A 18 12.55 2.00 8.67
N ALA A 19 11.28 2.47 8.64
CA ALA A 19 10.39 2.51 9.79
C ALA A 19 9.30 1.42 9.73
N SER A 20 8.82 0.98 10.91
CA SER A 20 7.65 0.11 11.02
C SER A 20 6.42 0.81 10.40
N THR A 21 5.83 0.18 9.39
CA THR A 21 4.68 0.72 8.65
C THR A 21 3.40 -0.02 9.04
N TRP A 22 2.26 0.45 8.52
CA TRP A 22 0.99 -0.27 8.66
C TRP A 22 1.02 -1.71 8.11
N MET A 23 1.97 -2.00 7.21
CA MET A 23 2.15 -3.32 6.59
C MET A 23 2.87 -4.30 7.52
N THR A 24 3.76 -3.81 8.38
CA THR A 24 4.61 -4.59 9.28
C THR A 24 3.84 -5.65 10.07
N PRO A 25 2.77 -5.32 10.82
CA PRO A 25 2.04 -6.34 11.61
C PRO A 25 1.32 -7.38 10.75
N ILE A 26 1.03 -7.09 9.48
CA ILE A 26 0.43 -8.05 8.54
C ILE A 26 1.53 -8.96 7.98
N TYR A 27 2.68 -8.38 7.65
CA TYR A 27 3.82 -9.11 7.12
C TYR A 27 4.39 -10.07 8.17
N GLU A 28 4.65 -9.57 9.38
CA GLU A 28 5.08 -10.36 10.54
C GLU A 28 4.12 -11.52 10.81
N TYR A 29 2.81 -11.31 10.72
CA TYR A 29 1.84 -12.40 10.87
C TYR A 29 1.98 -13.53 9.84
N PHE A 30 2.42 -13.22 8.62
CA PHE A 30 2.64 -14.23 7.58
C PHE A 30 4.04 -14.86 7.63
N THR A 31 5.04 -14.17 8.20
CA THR A 31 6.43 -14.64 8.26
C THR A 31 6.83 -15.24 9.59
N GLU A 32 6.29 -14.72 10.69
CA GLU A 32 6.47 -15.26 12.02
C GLU A 32 5.21 -16.07 12.37
N GLU A 33 5.35 -17.38 12.49
CA GLU A 33 4.26 -18.29 12.89
C GLU A 33 3.79 -18.07 14.36
N THR A 34 4.31 -17.05 15.04
CA THR A 34 3.98 -16.68 16.42
C THR A 34 2.75 -15.79 16.44
N LEU A 35 1.58 -16.43 16.44
CA LEU A 35 0.32 -15.77 16.79
C LEU A 35 0.46 -15.06 18.15
N PRO A 36 -0.14 -13.87 18.34
CA PRO A 36 -0.25 -13.28 19.67
C PRO A 36 -0.85 -14.31 20.64
N GLU A 37 -0.25 -14.49 21.83
CA GLU A 37 -0.76 -15.42 22.86
C GLU A 37 -2.25 -15.16 23.17
N GLU A 38 -2.66 -13.90 23.04
CA GLU A 38 -4.04 -13.47 23.18
C GLU A 38 -4.90 -13.93 21.98
N LYS A 39 -5.67 -14.99 22.20
CA LYS A 39 -6.60 -15.60 21.23
C LYS A 39 -7.51 -14.61 20.51
N GLU A 40 -7.87 -13.48 21.12
CA GLU A 40 -8.72 -12.47 20.48
C GLU A 40 -7.97 -11.63 19.45
N LYS A 41 -6.76 -11.17 19.80
CA LYS A 41 -5.87 -10.45 18.87
C LYS A 41 -5.44 -11.34 17.71
N ALA A 42 -5.07 -12.59 17.98
CA ALA A 42 -4.76 -13.57 16.95
C ALA A 42 -5.93 -13.77 15.97
N ARG A 43 -7.17 -13.92 16.48
CA ARG A 43 -8.37 -14.04 15.64
C ARG A 43 -8.67 -12.77 14.85
N ALA A 44 -8.45 -11.58 15.42
CA ALA A 44 -8.65 -10.32 14.72
C ALA A 44 -7.66 -10.17 13.55
N ILE A 45 -6.37 -10.48 13.78
CA ILE A 45 -5.34 -10.44 12.74
C ILE A 45 -5.63 -11.49 11.68
N TRP A 46 -5.97 -12.74 12.05
CA TRP A 46 -6.35 -13.78 11.09
C TRP A 46 -7.51 -13.35 10.19
N ARG A 47 -8.59 -12.78 10.77
CA ARG A 47 -9.72 -12.29 9.96
C ARG A 47 -9.30 -11.18 9.00
N LYS A 48 -8.38 -10.31 9.41
CA LYS A 48 -7.86 -9.22 8.59
C LYS A 48 -6.93 -9.74 7.49
N SER A 49 -6.08 -10.73 7.80
CA SER A 49 -5.07 -11.29 6.91
C SER A 49 -5.66 -12.15 5.79
N ARG A 50 -6.87 -12.69 5.94
CA ARG A 50 -7.59 -13.40 4.84
C ARG A 50 -7.67 -12.66 3.51
N ARG A 51 -7.57 -11.33 3.55
CA ARG A 51 -7.58 -10.48 2.34
C ARG A 51 -6.19 -10.10 1.87
N TYR A 52 -5.14 -10.73 2.39
CA TYR A 52 -3.76 -10.43 2.06
C TYR A 52 -3.01 -11.71 1.68
N THR A 53 -1.92 -11.53 0.94
CA THR A 53 -0.97 -12.61 0.61
C THR A 53 0.41 -12.01 0.36
N ILE A 54 1.46 -12.82 0.50
CA ILE A 54 2.82 -12.45 0.12
C ILE A 54 3.18 -13.18 -1.17
N ILE A 55 3.58 -12.42 -2.20
CA ILE A 55 4.07 -12.97 -3.48
C ILE A 55 5.45 -12.37 -3.70
N ASN A 56 6.48 -13.23 -3.77
CA ASN A 56 7.88 -12.82 -3.95
C ASN A 56 8.34 -11.74 -2.95
N GLY A 57 7.98 -11.88 -1.67
CA GLY A 57 8.35 -10.92 -0.62
C GLY A 57 7.55 -9.61 -0.63
N ILE A 58 6.56 -9.46 -1.51
CA ILE A 58 5.71 -8.27 -1.58
C ILE A 58 4.32 -8.60 -1.05
N LEU A 59 3.81 -7.76 -0.15
CA LEU A 59 2.46 -7.88 0.37
C LEU A 59 1.43 -7.39 -0.65
N TYR A 60 0.41 -8.20 -0.91
CA TYR A 60 -0.73 -7.88 -1.75
C TYR A 60 -2.02 -7.93 -0.95
N LYS A 61 -2.99 -7.11 -1.33
CA LYS A 61 -4.36 -7.13 -0.80
C LYS A 61 -5.34 -7.53 -1.89
N LYS A 62 -6.27 -8.43 -1.57
CA LYS A 62 -7.40 -8.80 -2.42
C LYS A 62 -8.40 -7.65 -2.52
N SER A 63 -8.70 -7.25 -3.75
CA SER A 63 -9.74 -6.28 -4.08
C SER A 63 -11.12 -6.95 -4.06
N TYR A 64 -12.18 -6.15 -4.10
CA TYR A 64 -13.54 -6.67 -4.26
C TYR A 64 -13.76 -7.34 -5.62
N LEU A 65 -13.01 -6.92 -6.64
CA LEU A 65 -13.02 -7.50 -7.99
C LEU A 65 -12.00 -8.65 -8.10
N GLU A 66 -11.68 -9.31 -6.98
CA GLU A 66 -10.78 -10.47 -6.90
C GLU A 66 -9.36 -10.23 -7.45
N SER A 67 -8.97 -8.98 -7.70
CA SER A 67 -7.64 -8.61 -8.18
C SER A 67 -6.68 -8.40 -7.01
N TRP A 68 -5.40 -8.77 -7.18
CA TRP A 68 -4.36 -8.54 -6.19
C TRP A 68 -3.74 -7.14 -6.36
N LEU A 69 -3.88 -6.31 -5.34
CA LEU A 69 -3.35 -4.96 -5.29
C LEU A 69 -2.07 -4.94 -4.46
N ARG A 70 -0.98 -4.45 -5.01
CA ARG A 70 0.28 -4.29 -4.30
C ARG A 70 0.13 -3.29 -3.16
N CYS A 71 0.44 -3.72 -1.95
CA CYS A 71 0.48 -2.84 -0.79
C CYS A 71 1.72 -1.96 -0.88
N VAL A 72 1.55 -0.68 -0.57
CA VAL A 72 2.63 0.32 -0.57
C VAL A 72 2.74 1.01 0.79
N GLY A 73 3.98 1.27 1.21
CA GLY A 73 4.28 2.03 2.43
C GLY A 73 4.00 3.53 2.25
N PRO A 74 3.95 4.32 3.33
CA PRO A 74 3.68 5.76 3.29
C PRO A 74 4.49 6.56 2.26
N LEU A 75 5.79 6.30 2.12
CA LEU A 75 6.62 7.00 1.13
C LEU A 75 6.20 6.70 -0.31
N GLN A 76 5.97 5.42 -0.62
CA GLN A 76 5.53 4.98 -1.94
C GLN A 76 4.10 5.44 -2.23
N ALA A 77 3.22 5.41 -1.23
CA ALA A 77 1.86 5.93 -1.31
C ALA A 77 1.86 7.42 -1.67
N ASN A 78 2.70 8.23 -1.01
CA ASN A 78 2.83 9.65 -1.33
C ASN A 78 3.29 9.89 -2.77
N TYR A 79 4.28 9.12 -3.23
CA TYR A 79 4.76 9.20 -4.61
C TYR A 79 3.65 8.84 -5.61
N VAL A 80 3.00 7.67 -5.45
CA VAL A 80 1.89 7.24 -6.32
C VAL A 80 0.77 8.28 -6.36
N LEU A 81 0.43 8.85 -5.20
CA LEU A 81 -0.61 9.85 -5.07
C LEU A 81 -0.27 11.13 -5.84
N ARG A 82 0.96 11.66 -5.68
CA ARG A 82 1.44 12.85 -6.40
C ARG A 82 1.51 12.63 -7.91
N GLU A 83 2.07 11.50 -8.35
CA GLU A 83 2.19 11.18 -9.78
C GLU A 83 0.82 11.12 -10.46
N ILE A 84 -0.19 10.57 -9.78
CA ILE A 84 -1.56 10.54 -10.30
C ILE A 84 -2.17 11.94 -10.31
N HIS A 85 -1.99 12.71 -9.23
CA HIS A 85 -2.53 14.07 -9.13
C HIS A 85 -1.94 14.99 -10.20
N ASP A 86 -0.60 15.08 -10.27
CA ASP A 86 0.12 16.01 -11.13
C ASP A 86 0.11 15.55 -12.60
N GLY A 87 0.06 14.23 -12.84
CA GLY A 87 -0.06 13.66 -14.18
C GLY A 87 -1.48 13.73 -14.77
N SER A 88 -2.47 14.20 -14.01
CA SER A 88 -3.86 14.29 -14.47
C SER A 88 -4.15 15.64 -15.10
N CYS A 89 -4.24 15.67 -16.42
CA CYS A 89 -4.63 16.87 -17.19
C CYS A 89 -6.12 17.26 -17.01
N ILE A 90 -6.87 16.56 -16.15
CA ILE A 90 -8.32 16.74 -15.98
C ILE A 90 -8.54 17.72 -14.83
N MET A 91 -9.03 18.94 -15.13
CA MET A 91 -9.34 19.99 -14.14
C MET A 91 -10.43 19.63 -13.10
N HIS A 92 -10.93 18.39 -13.15
CA HIS A 92 -11.94 17.83 -12.25
C HIS A 92 -11.50 16.49 -11.63
N ALA A 93 -10.20 16.20 -11.60
CA ALA A 93 -9.65 15.03 -10.93
C ALA A 93 -9.79 15.14 -9.40
N GLY A 94 -11.01 14.94 -8.90
CA GLY A 94 -11.29 14.94 -7.47
C GLY A 94 -10.66 13.74 -6.74
N PRO A 95 -10.77 13.67 -5.40
CA PRO A 95 -10.10 12.65 -4.58
C PRO A 95 -10.51 11.22 -4.98
N ARG A 96 -11.76 11.07 -5.45
CA ARG A 96 -12.30 9.81 -5.95
C ARG A 96 -11.59 9.33 -7.21
N PHE A 97 -11.24 10.25 -8.11
CA PHE A 97 -10.51 9.91 -9.33
C PHE A 97 -9.12 9.37 -8.98
N VAL A 98 -8.40 10.06 -8.09
CA VAL A 98 -7.05 9.68 -7.67
C VAL A 98 -7.04 8.28 -7.06
N VAL A 99 -7.95 8.00 -6.12
CA VAL A 99 -8.09 6.67 -5.51
C VAL A 99 -8.45 5.61 -6.56
N ALA A 100 -9.42 5.89 -7.43
CA ALA A 100 -9.83 4.95 -8.45
C ALA A 100 -8.69 4.65 -9.44
N LYS A 101 -7.87 5.65 -9.78
CA LYS A 101 -6.68 5.47 -10.62
C LYS A 101 -5.64 4.61 -9.92
N ALA A 102 -5.34 4.87 -8.64
CA ALA A 102 -4.38 4.09 -7.85
C ALA A 102 -4.78 2.60 -7.78
N LEU A 103 -6.05 2.32 -7.51
CA LEU A 103 -6.59 0.96 -7.48
C LEU A 103 -6.53 0.29 -8.86
N ARG A 104 -6.87 1.01 -9.94
CA ARG A 104 -6.77 0.49 -11.32
C ARG A 104 -5.32 0.22 -11.73
N THR A 105 -4.37 0.99 -11.23
CA THR A 105 -2.93 0.74 -11.45
C THR A 105 -2.36 -0.34 -10.52
N GLY A 106 -3.18 -0.91 -9.63
CA GLY A 106 -2.79 -2.05 -8.81
C GLY A 106 -2.16 -1.69 -7.47
N TYR A 107 -2.34 -0.47 -6.95
CA TYR A 107 -1.76 -0.04 -5.67
C TYR A 107 -2.81 0.04 -4.55
N TYR A 108 -2.38 -0.25 -3.32
CA TYR A 108 -3.21 -0.15 -2.13
C TYR A 108 -2.45 0.37 -0.90
N TRP A 109 -3.09 1.28 -0.17
CA TRP A 109 -2.75 1.64 1.21
C TRP A 109 -4.03 2.06 1.98
N PRO A 110 -4.13 1.84 3.30
CA PRO A 110 -5.37 2.02 4.07
C PRO A 110 -5.92 3.43 4.05
N THR A 111 -5.05 4.44 3.99
CA THR A 111 -5.36 5.86 4.14
C THR A 111 -5.60 6.59 2.81
N MET A 112 -5.60 5.88 1.68
CA MET A 112 -5.72 6.46 0.32
C MET A 112 -6.86 7.46 0.15
N HIS A 113 -8.03 7.20 0.75
CA HIS A 113 -9.17 8.09 0.68
C HIS A 113 -8.99 9.37 1.48
N ALA A 114 -8.32 9.29 2.64
CA ALA A 114 -8.05 10.45 3.47
C ALA A 114 -6.94 11.31 2.84
N GLU A 115 -5.86 10.68 2.37
CA GLU A 115 -4.75 11.38 1.73
C GLU A 115 -5.17 12.06 0.43
N ALA A 116 -5.97 11.39 -0.42
CA ALA A 116 -6.49 12.00 -1.64
C ALA A 116 -7.41 13.20 -1.36
N ARG A 117 -8.11 13.23 -0.21
CA ARG A 117 -8.94 14.39 0.18
C ARG A 117 -8.11 15.59 0.63
N ASN A 118 -6.92 15.34 1.19
CA ASN A 118 -6.04 16.38 1.72
C ASN A 118 -5.12 16.99 0.65
N MET A 119 -5.21 16.54 -0.60
CA MET A 119 -4.39 17.04 -1.72
C MET A 119 -5.06 18.16 -2.54
N ILE A 120 -6.36 18.40 -2.35
CA ILE A 120 -7.14 19.39 -3.11
C ILE A 120 -7.49 20.57 -2.20
#